data_AF-A0A358J1F1-F1
#
_entry.id   AF-A0A358J1F1-F1
#
_cell.length_a   1.000
_cell.length_b   1.000
_cell.length_c   1.000
_cell.angle_alpha   90.00
_cell.angle_beta   90.00
_cell.angle_gamma   90.00
#
_symmetry.space_group_name_H-M   'P 1'
#
loop_
_entity.id
_entity.type
_entity.pdbx_description
1 polymer ?
#
loop_
_entity_poly.entity_id
_entity_poly.type
_entity_poly.pdbx_seq_one_letter_code
_entity_poly.pdbx_strand_id
1 'polypeptide(L)'
;MSPRPAKALERSADNAVSPTPANGGGARSRTRGDAPQAILDRYLIERDRLGRAARFYRDHRATEPMFRDEGRKLTTTQSYPDAVADMLKIAQHRGWTEVRVSGDEGFRREAWIQARSLGVEVKGYM
;
A
#
# COMPACT_ATOMS: atom_id res chain seq x y z
N MET A 1 37.55 11.16 -17.03
CA MET A 1 36.66 9.98 -17.13
C MET A 1 35.91 9.88 -15.82
N SER A 2 34.69 10.40 -15.76
CA SER A 2 33.92 10.48 -14.50
C SER A 2 33.51 9.09 -14.01
N PRO A 3 33.56 8.81 -12.70
CA PRO A 3 33.11 7.54 -12.16
C PRO A 3 31.59 7.40 -12.35
N ARG A 4 31.17 6.19 -12.75
CA ARG A 4 29.76 5.79 -12.86
C ARG A 4 29.09 5.91 -11.48
N PRO A 5 27.88 6.48 -11.36
CA PRO A 5 27.19 6.46 -10.08
C PRO A 5 26.90 5.01 -9.70
N ALA A 6 27.14 4.72 -8.43
CA ALA A 6 26.98 3.42 -7.81
C ALA A 6 25.57 2.90 -8.04
N LYS A 7 25.50 1.65 -8.52
CA LYS A 7 24.29 0.86 -8.57
C LYS A 7 23.89 0.55 -7.12
N ALA A 8 23.15 1.46 -6.47
CA ALA A 8 22.46 1.17 -5.23
C ALA A 8 21.26 0.26 -5.53
N LEU A 9 21.58 -0.99 -5.87
CA LEU A 9 20.63 -2.09 -5.97
C LEU A 9 20.46 -2.71 -4.58
N GLU A 10 20.00 -1.92 -3.62
CA GLU A 10 19.13 -2.50 -2.62
C GLU A 10 17.74 -2.44 -3.23
N ARG A 11 17.32 -3.55 -3.85
CA ARG A 11 15.90 -3.78 -4.13
C ARG A 11 15.24 -3.88 -2.76
N SER A 12 14.84 -2.75 -2.20
CA SER A 12 14.06 -2.70 -0.97
C SER A 12 12.93 -3.71 -1.14
N ALA A 13 12.87 -4.71 -0.26
CA ALA A 13 11.78 -5.67 -0.26
C ALA A 13 10.48 -4.87 -0.24
N ASP A 14 9.69 -4.91 -1.32
CA ASP A 14 8.52 -4.04 -1.46
C ASP A 14 7.62 -4.15 -0.22
N ASN A 15 7.51 -3.06 0.53
CA ASN A 15 6.62 -2.96 1.67
C ASN A 15 5.20 -3.23 1.20
N ALA A 16 4.48 -4.08 1.92
CA ALA A 16 3.20 -4.56 1.42
C ALA A 16 2.15 -4.77 2.51
N VAL A 17 0.91 -4.44 2.16
CA VAL A 17 -0.30 -4.80 2.89
C VAL A 17 -1.13 -5.71 1.98
N SER A 18 -1.47 -6.90 2.45
CA SER A 18 -2.31 -7.85 1.72
C SER A 18 -3.38 -8.43 2.65
N PRO A 19 -4.58 -8.76 2.17
CA PRO A 19 -5.56 -9.44 3.02
C PRO A 19 -5.06 -10.84 3.34
N THR A 20 -5.28 -11.32 4.55
CA THR A 20 -4.99 -12.72 4.88
C THR A 20 -5.98 -13.66 4.18
N PRO A 21 -5.62 -14.92 3.90
CA PRO A 21 -6.56 -15.88 3.35
C PRO A 21 -7.67 -16.22 4.38
N ALA A 22 -8.76 -15.46 4.40
CA ALA A 22 -9.91 -15.81 5.22
C ALA A 22 -10.51 -17.16 4.78
N ASN A 23 -10.66 -18.07 5.74
CA ASN A 23 -11.36 -19.34 5.61
C ASN A 23 -12.87 -19.08 5.80
N GLY A 24 -13.47 -18.30 4.91
CA GLY A 24 -14.85 -17.82 5.06
C GLY A 24 -15.12 -16.61 4.17
N GLY A 25 -16.00 -16.79 3.17
CA GLY A 25 -16.24 -15.85 2.08
C GLY A 25 -17.08 -14.63 2.44
N GLY A 26 -16.53 -13.69 3.21
CA GLY A 26 -17.03 -12.32 3.20
C GLY A 26 -16.66 -11.63 1.88
N ALA A 27 -17.56 -10.78 1.36
CA ALA A 27 -17.39 -10.00 0.13
C ALA A 27 -16.32 -8.90 0.29
N ARG A 28 -15.05 -9.30 0.36
CA ARG A 28 -13.91 -8.40 0.38
C ARG A 28 -13.49 -8.05 -1.04
N SER A 29 -13.39 -6.76 -1.31
CA SER A 29 -12.96 -6.31 -2.62
C SER A 29 -11.46 -6.54 -2.81
N ARG A 30 -11.11 -6.97 -4.01
CA ARG A 30 -9.74 -7.18 -4.47
C ARG A 30 -9.51 -6.43 -5.78
N THR A 31 -10.39 -5.49 -6.06
CA THR A 31 -10.41 -4.73 -7.30
C THR A 31 -9.46 -3.55 -7.13
N ARG A 32 -8.54 -3.42 -8.08
CA ARG A 32 -7.65 -2.27 -8.17
C ARG A 32 -8.48 -0.98 -8.31
N GLY A 33 -8.11 0.04 -7.56
CA GLY A 33 -8.74 1.34 -7.51
C GLY A 33 -10.00 1.43 -6.66
N ASP A 34 -10.41 0.34 -6.02
CA ASP A 34 -11.50 0.39 -5.05
C ASP A 34 -10.98 0.99 -3.74
N ALA A 35 -11.18 2.30 -3.58
CA ALA A 35 -10.59 3.11 -2.53
C ALA A 35 -11.56 4.24 -2.10
N PRO A 36 -11.47 4.72 -0.85
CA PRO A 36 -12.23 5.88 -0.40
C PRO A 36 -12.05 7.10 -1.31
N GLN A 37 -13.13 7.85 -1.57
CA GLN A 37 -13.09 9.05 -2.42
C GLN A 37 -12.05 10.08 -1.94
N ALA A 38 -11.96 10.31 -0.63
CA ALA A 38 -10.94 11.21 -0.06
C ALA A 38 -9.49 10.82 -0.41
N ILE A 39 -9.22 9.53 -0.65
CA ILE A 39 -7.91 9.07 -1.12
C ILE A 39 -7.78 9.33 -2.62
N LEU A 40 -8.83 9.05 -3.39
CA LEU A 40 -8.83 9.26 -4.84
C LEU A 40 -8.62 10.73 -5.21
N ASP A 41 -9.25 11.65 -4.46
CA ASP A 41 -9.17 13.10 -4.71
C ASP A 41 -7.83 13.71 -4.31
N ARG A 42 -7.12 13.10 -3.34
CA ARG A 42 -5.84 13.63 -2.85
C ARG A 42 -4.66 13.28 -3.75
N TYR A 43 -4.74 12.17 -4.49
CA TYR A 43 -3.60 11.67 -5.26
C TYR A 43 -3.75 11.96 -6.75
N LEU A 44 -2.62 12.22 -7.40
CA LEU A 44 -2.51 12.06 -8.83
C LEU A 44 -2.45 10.56 -9.15
N ILE A 45 -3.43 10.05 -9.89
CA ILE A 45 -3.58 8.62 -10.14
C ILE A 45 -3.19 8.27 -11.57
N GLU A 46 -2.23 7.36 -11.71
CA GLU A 46 -1.99 6.68 -12.98
C GLU A 46 -2.81 5.38 -13.03
N ARG A 47 -3.57 5.22 -14.12
CA ARG A 47 -4.45 4.07 -14.34
C ARG A 47 -3.75 2.97 -15.13
N ASP A 48 -4.17 1.73 -14.94
CA ASP A 48 -3.71 0.61 -15.76
C ASP A 48 -4.40 0.56 -17.14
N ARG A 49 -4.04 -0.45 -17.95
CA ARG A 49 -4.63 -0.65 -19.29
C ARG A 49 -6.15 -0.84 -19.29
N LEU A 50 -6.74 -1.21 -18.14
CA LEU A 50 -8.19 -1.39 -17.98
C LEU A 50 -8.83 -0.16 -17.31
N GLY A 51 -8.11 0.95 -17.17
CA GLY A 51 -8.64 2.19 -16.59
C GLY A 51 -8.71 2.20 -15.06
N ARG A 52 -8.14 1.22 -14.37
CA ARG A 52 -8.21 1.11 -12.90
C ARG A 52 -7.05 1.83 -12.23
N ALA A 53 -7.31 2.55 -11.13
CA ALA A 53 -6.28 3.30 -10.40
C ALA A 53 -5.17 2.39 -9.88
N ALA A 54 -3.96 2.50 -10.42
CA ALA A 54 -2.87 1.56 -10.17
C ALA A 54 -1.73 2.14 -9.35
N ARG A 55 -1.42 3.42 -9.54
CA ARG A 55 -0.27 4.10 -8.90
C ARG A 55 -0.73 5.46 -8.40
N PHE A 56 -0.40 5.77 -7.15
CA PHE A 56 -0.88 6.95 -6.43
C PHE A 56 0.31 7.87 -6.16
N TYR A 57 0.36 9.01 -6.82
CA TYR A 57 1.44 9.99 -6.73
C TYR A 57 1.00 11.20 -5.92
N ARG A 58 1.89 11.72 -5.07
CA ARG A 58 1.61 12.91 -4.27
C ARG A 58 1.22 14.11 -5.14
N ASP A 59 1.94 14.31 -6.24
CA ASP A 59 1.75 15.40 -7.19
C ASP A 59 2.48 15.10 -8.51
N HIS A 60 2.40 16.01 -9.48
CA HIS A 60 3.01 15.87 -10.81
C HIS A 60 4.55 15.88 -10.83
N ARG A 61 5.22 16.31 -9.76
CA ARG A 61 6.68 16.35 -9.66
C ARG A 61 7.25 15.05 -9.08
N ALA A 62 6.42 14.22 -8.45
CA ALA A 62 6.84 12.95 -7.89
C ALA A 62 7.23 11.96 -9.00
N THR A 63 8.47 11.47 -8.97
CA THR A 63 8.97 10.46 -9.91
C THR A 63 8.54 9.05 -9.55
N GLU A 64 8.19 8.83 -8.28
CA GLU A 64 7.76 7.54 -7.74
C GLU A 64 6.41 7.68 -7.02
N PRO A 65 5.55 6.64 -7.10
CA PRO A 65 4.27 6.66 -6.41
C PRO A 65 4.48 6.48 -4.90
N MET A 66 3.61 7.11 -4.12
CA MET A 66 3.52 6.93 -2.66
C MET A 66 3.11 5.50 -2.29
N PHE A 67 2.27 4.89 -3.11
CA PHE A 67 1.99 3.46 -3.09
C PHE A 67 1.36 3.02 -4.42
N ARG A 68 1.35 1.72 -4.65
CA ARG A 68 0.72 1.06 -5.79
C ARG A 68 -0.36 0.13 -5.29
N ASP A 69 -1.37 -0.02 -6.12
CA ASP A 69 -2.46 -0.95 -5.89
C ASP A 69 -2.42 -2.06 -6.91
N GLU A 70 -2.28 -3.29 -6.44
CA GLU A 70 -2.25 -4.51 -7.24
C GLU A 70 -3.56 -5.31 -7.06
N GLY A 71 -4.59 -4.68 -6.48
CA GLY A 71 -5.89 -5.25 -6.19
C GLY A 71 -5.87 -6.10 -4.92
N ARG A 72 -5.10 -7.19 -4.92
CA ARG A 72 -4.93 -8.10 -3.77
C ARG A 72 -3.78 -7.72 -2.84
N LYS A 73 -3.05 -6.68 -3.19
CA LYS A 73 -1.85 -6.24 -2.49
C LYS A 73 -1.70 -4.74 -2.72
N LEU A 74 -1.35 -4.02 -1.67
CA LEU A 74 -0.92 -2.62 -1.76
C LEU A 74 0.57 -2.61 -1.49
N THR A 75 1.36 -1.97 -2.34
CA THR A 75 2.82 -1.93 -2.23
C THR A 75 3.36 -0.51 -2.14
N THR A 76 4.44 -0.31 -1.41
CA THR A 76 5.20 0.95 -1.39
C THR A 76 6.69 0.66 -1.31
N THR A 77 7.50 1.55 -1.84
CA THR A 77 8.96 1.52 -1.68
C THR A 77 9.40 2.20 -0.38
N GLN A 78 8.55 3.05 0.20
CA GLN A 78 8.90 3.89 1.35
C GLN A 78 7.86 3.82 2.46
N SER A 79 8.35 3.84 3.70
CA SER A 79 7.57 3.68 4.92
C SER A 79 6.95 5.00 5.41
N TYR A 80 6.42 5.79 4.48
CA TYR A 80 5.80 7.08 4.83
C TYR A 80 4.55 6.86 5.69
N PRO A 81 4.44 7.47 6.89
CA PRO A 81 3.29 7.28 7.77
C PRO A 81 1.95 7.56 7.10
N ASP A 82 1.88 8.59 6.25
CA ASP A 82 0.67 8.93 5.50
C ASP A 82 0.31 7.82 4.50
N ALA A 83 1.27 7.32 3.72
CA ALA A 83 1.03 6.25 2.76
C ALA A 83 0.56 4.97 3.46
N VAL A 84 1.17 4.63 4.60
CA VAL A 84 0.73 3.50 5.43
C VAL A 84 -0.73 3.66 5.87
N ALA A 85 -1.10 4.86 6.36
CA ALA A 85 -2.46 5.15 6.80
C ALA A 85 -3.46 4.96 5.66
N ASP A 86 -3.11 5.43 4.49
CA ASP A 86 -3.97 5.39 3.32
C ASP A 86 -4.11 3.99 2.74
N MET A 87 -3.03 3.22 2.74
CA MET A 87 -3.08 1.80 2.39
C MET A 87 -4.01 1.03 3.35
N LEU A 88 -3.97 1.32 4.66
CA LEU A 88 -4.83 0.68 5.64
C LEU A 88 -6.30 1.13 5.53
N LYS A 89 -6.56 2.41 5.21
CA LYS A 89 -7.92 2.89 4.91
C LYS A 89 -8.49 2.21 3.65
N ILE A 90 -7.67 2.00 2.62
CA ILE A 90 -8.08 1.23 1.44
C ILE A 90 -8.40 -0.22 1.84
N ALA A 91 -7.54 -0.86 2.64
CA ALA A 91 -7.78 -2.21 3.13
C ALA A 91 -9.11 -2.29 3.91
N GLN A 92 -9.35 -1.38 4.85
CA GLN A 92 -10.60 -1.29 5.61
C GLN A 92 -11.82 -1.09 4.68
N HIS A 93 -11.73 -0.15 3.74
CA HIS A 93 -12.79 0.12 2.75
C HIS A 93 -13.14 -1.11 1.92
N ARG A 94 -12.13 -1.92 1.57
CA ARG A 94 -12.31 -3.20 0.85
C ARG A 94 -12.82 -4.33 1.72
N GLY A 95 -13.11 -4.09 3.01
CA GLY A 95 -13.52 -5.11 3.96
C GLY A 95 -12.38 -6.06 4.36
N TRP A 96 -11.13 -5.63 4.29
CA TRP A 96 -9.99 -6.40 4.80
C TRP A 96 -9.90 -6.16 6.32
N THR A 97 -10.57 -7.01 7.08
CA THR A 97 -10.54 -6.96 8.55
C THR A 97 -9.22 -7.48 9.12
N GLU A 98 -8.53 -8.34 8.37
CA GLU A 98 -7.23 -8.90 8.74
C GLU A 98 -6.26 -8.80 7.55
N VAL A 99 -5.08 -8.26 7.81
CA VAL A 99 -4.02 -8.04 6.81
C VAL A 99 -2.69 -8.65 7.25
N ARG A 100 -1.95 -9.16 6.27
CA ARG A 100 -0.53 -9.48 6.40
C ARG A 100 0.27 -8.26 5.98
N VAL A 101 1.21 -7.86 6.83
CA VAL A 101 2.14 -6.77 6.57
C VAL A 101 3.55 -7.35 6.43
N SER A 102 4.24 -7.02 5.34
CA SER A 102 5.63 -7.40 5.10
C SER A 102 6.43 -6.20 4.63
N GLY A 103 7.74 -6.19 4.90
CA GLY A 103 8.58 -5.05 4.58
C GLY A 103 9.62 -4.76 5.66
N ASP A 104 10.20 -3.57 5.61
CA ASP A 104 11.11 -3.10 6.66
C ASP A 104 10.40 -2.94 8.02
N GLU A 105 11.20 -2.88 9.07
CA GLU A 105 10.70 -2.78 10.45
C GLU A 105 9.89 -1.50 10.69
N GLY A 106 10.33 -0.38 10.13
CA GLY A 106 9.62 0.90 10.26
C GLY A 106 8.22 0.83 9.65
N PHE A 107 8.11 0.28 8.44
CA PHE A 107 6.82 0.06 7.79
C PHE A 107 5.91 -0.86 8.61
N ARG A 108 6.42 -2.01 9.06
CA ARG A 108 5.64 -2.98 9.83
C ARG A 108 5.16 -2.38 11.15
N ARG A 109 6.01 -1.62 11.84
CA ARG A 109 5.69 -0.92 13.09
C ARG A 109 4.59 0.12 12.88
N GLU A 110 4.73 1.00 11.89
CA GLU A 110 3.71 2.03 11.67
C GLU A 110 2.38 1.42 11.23
N ALA A 111 2.42 0.38 10.38
CA ALA A 111 1.22 -0.33 9.98
C ALA A 111 0.51 -0.94 11.21
N TRP A 112 1.26 -1.57 12.12
CA TRP A 112 0.69 -2.13 13.35
C TRP A 112 0.06 -1.06 14.25
N ILE A 113 0.73 0.09 14.45
CA ILE A 113 0.21 1.18 15.28
C ILE A 113 -1.10 1.73 14.68
N GLN A 114 -1.12 1.99 13.38
CA GLN A 114 -2.24 2.66 12.73
C GLN A 114 -3.42 1.73 12.48
N ALA A 115 -3.18 0.45 12.16
CA ALA A 115 -4.23 -0.52 11.86
C ALA A 115 -5.19 -0.72 13.05
N ARG A 116 -4.67 -0.65 14.29
CA ARG A 116 -5.46 -0.73 15.52
C ARG A 116 -6.52 0.36 15.61
N SER A 117 -6.20 1.58 15.17
CA SER A 117 -7.15 2.70 15.17
C SER A 117 -8.21 2.56 14.07
N LEU A 118 -7.96 1.72 13.07
CA LEU A 118 -8.86 1.43 11.96
C LEU A 118 -9.60 0.08 12.16
N GLY A 119 -9.44 -0.60 13.30
CA GLY A 119 -10.06 -1.91 13.50
C GLY A 119 -9.61 -2.98 12.49
N VAL A 120 -8.41 -2.81 11.93
CA VAL A 120 -7.78 -3.79 11.02
C VAL A 120 -6.75 -4.58 11.81
N GLU A 121 -6.85 -5.89 11.82
CA GLU A 121 -5.88 -6.77 12.49
C GLU A 121 -4.65 -7.00 11.61
N VAL A 122 -3.46 -6.89 12.20
CA VAL A 122 -2.18 -7.17 11.50
C VAL A 122 -1.64 -8.52 11.94
N LYS A 123 -1.45 -9.45 11.00
CA LYS A 123 -0.77 -10.72 11.22
C LYS A 123 0.69 -10.66 10.81
N GLY A 124 1.55 -11.30 11.62
CA GLY A 124 2.99 -11.43 11.36
C GLY A 124 3.87 -10.32 11.93
N TYR A 125 3.34 -9.52 12.86
CA TYR A 125 4.11 -8.58 13.66
C TYR A 125 4.20 -9.07 15.11
N MET A 126 5.24 -9.86 15.41
CA MET A 126 5.78 -10.19 16.74
C MET A 126 7.27 -10.49 16.59
#